data_AF-A0A6C0FMJ0-F1
#
_entry.id   AF-A0A6C0FMJ0-F1
#
_cell.length_a   1.000
_cell.length_b   1.000
_cell.length_c   1.000
_cell.angle_alpha   90.00
_cell.angle_beta   90.00
_cell.angle_gamma   90.00
#
_symmetry.space_group_name_H-M   'P 1'
#
loop_
_entity.id
_entity.type
_entity.pdbx_description
1 polymer ?
#
loop_
_entity_poly.entity_id
_entity_poly.type
_entity_poly.pdbx_seq_one_letter_code
_entity_poly.pdbx_strand_id
1 'polypeptide(L)'
;MSQSPNRIVGTVFGAVYLLVGVAGFFVTSGVGFASTEGEPLILFEVNPLHNIVHLLIGAVLFFAARSSVAASRAANTGVGAVYLLVGVLGLFLVGSGANILALNGADNVLHFASAVLLLGVGLGADRTASARATA
;
A
#
# COMPACT_ATOMS: atom_id res chain seq x y z
N MET A 1 5.46 12.88 20.52
CA MET A 1 5.03 12.82 19.10
C MET A 1 3.61 13.35 19.05
N SER A 2 3.34 14.46 18.36
CA SER A 2 1.96 14.89 18.14
C SER A 2 1.19 13.78 17.41
N GLN A 3 -0.04 13.52 17.84
CA GLN A 3 -0.94 12.50 17.31
C GLN A 3 -1.43 12.90 15.90
N SER A 4 -0.55 12.94 14.90
CA SER A 4 -0.96 13.15 13.51
C SER A 4 -1.53 11.84 12.96
N PRO A 5 -2.80 11.81 12.52
CA PRO A 5 -3.39 10.62 11.92
C PRO A 5 -2.59 10.16 10.70
N ASN A 6 -2.03 11.09 9.91
CA ASN A 6 -1.17 10.73 8.78
C ASN A 6 0.06 9.93 9.21
N ARG A 7 0.74 10.35 10.29
CA ARG A 7 1.92 9.65 10.80
C ARG A 7 1.59 8.29 11.40
N ILE A 8 0.46 8.16 12.09
CA ILE A 8 0.01 6.89 12.65
C ILE A 8 -0.28 5.91 11.51
N VAL A 9 -1.13 6.31 10.56
CA VAL A 9 -1.51 5.48 9.41
C VAL A 9 -0.28 5.10 8.59
N GLY A 10 0.59 6.06 8.24
CA GLY A 10 1.80 5.77 7.47
C GLY A 10 2.78 4.83 8.21
N THR A 11 2.89 4.94 9.54
CA THR A 11 3.71 4.01 10.32
C THR A 11 3.13 2.60 10.33
N VAL A 12 1.82 2.47 10.58
CA VAL A 12 1.15 1.17 10.68
C VAL A 12 1.11 0.47 9.33
N PHE A 13 0.59 1.14 8.29
CA PHE A 13 0.52 0.57 6.95
C PHE A 13 1.92 0.29 6.39
N GLY A 14 2.87 1.22 6.61
CA GLY A 14 4.25 1.02 6.20
C GLY A 14 4.88 -0.22 6.83
N ALA A 15 4.68 -0.43 8.14
CA ALA A 15 5.18 -1.63 8.83
C ALA A 15 4.51 -2.91 8.31
N VAL A 16 3.18 -2.90 8.11
CA VAL A 16 2.43 -4.05 7.59
C VAL A 16 2.93 -4.43 6.20
N TYR A 17 3.08 -3.48 5.27
CA TYR A 17 3.57 -3.76 3.92
C TYR A 17 5.02 -4.26 3.90
N LEU A 18 5.89 -3.73 4.78
CA LEU A 18 7.24 -4.27 4.94
C LEU A 18 7.21 -5.72 5.42
N LEU A 19 6.40 -6.03 6.44
CA LEU A 19 6.28 -7.38 6.96
C LEU A 19 5.71 -8.35 5.92
N VAL A 20 4.66 -7.95 5.20
CA VAL A 20 4.04 -8.75 4.13
C VAL A 20 5.02 -8.96 2.98
N GLY A 21 5.73 -7.92 2.53
CA GLY A 21 6.73 -8.04 1.47
C GLY A 21 7.87 -8.99 1.84
N VAL A 22 8.35 -8.95 3.09
CA VAL A 22 9.35 -9.90 3.58
C VAL A 22 8.76 -11.30 3.69
N ALA A 23 7.59 -11.46 4.30
CA ALA A 23 6.91 -12.74 4.49
C ALA A 23 6.61 -13.44 3.17
N GLY A 24 6.22 -12.68 2.14
CA GLY A 24 5.91 -13.21 0.81
C GLY A 24 7.09 -13.93 0.16
N PHE A 25 8.33 -13.48 0.40
CA PHE A 25 9.50 -14.19 -0.14
C PHE A 25 9.69 -15.60 0.43
N PHE A 26 9.13 -15.90 1.61
CA PHE A 26 9.17 -17.24 2.19
C PHE A 26 8.18 -18.21 1.54
N VAL A 27 7.14 -17.71 0.84
CA VAL A 27 6.16 -18.57 0.14
C VAL A 27 6.40 -18.61 -1.37
N THR A 28 7.04 -17.59 -1.95
CA THR A 28 7.26 -17.50 -3.40
C THR A 28 8.56 -18.20 -3.88
N SER A 29 9.08 -19.18 -3.15
CA SER A 29 10.26 -19.93 -3.58
C SER A 29 9.93 -20.81 -4.79
N GLY A 30 10.53 -20.54 -5.94
CA GLY A 30 10.24 -21.26 -7.19
C GLY A 30 9.17 -20.60 -8.07
N VAL A 31 8.52 -19.54 -7.61
CA VAL A 31 7.62 -18.71 -8.43
C VAL A 31 8.45 -17.82 -9.35
N GLY A 32 8.07 -17.73 -10.63
CA GLY A 32 8.72 -16.84 -11.60
C GLY A 32 8.61 -15.37 -11.16
N PHE A 33 9.66 -14.57 -11.41
CA PHE A 33 9.78 -13.22 -10.86
C PHE A 33 8.54 -12.33 -11.05
N ALA A 34 7.99 -12.31 -12.26
CA ALA A 34 6.77 -11.60 -12.64
C ALA A 34 5.69 -12.55 -13.18
N SER A 35 5.60 -13.75 -12.58
CA SER A 35 4.60 -14.76 -12.93
C SER A 35 3.19 -14.18 -12.78
N THR A 36 2.29 -14.51 -13.71
CA THR A 36 0.89 -14.07 -13.63
C THR A 36 0.06 -14.82 -12.60
N GLU A 37 0.59 -15.96 -12.13
CA GLU A 37 0.07 -16.78 -11.04
C GLU A 37 1.07 -16.74 -9.89
N GLY A 38 0.56 -16.51 -8.68
CA GLY A 38 1.35 -16.37 -7.46
C GLY A 38 1.19 -17.54 -6.49
N GLU A 39 1.79 -17.41 -5.32
CA GLU A 39 1.51 -18.29 -4.17
C GLU A 39 0.73 -17.51 -3.12
N PRO A 40 -0.27 -18.13 -2.45
CA PRO A 40 -1.07 -17.44 -1.47
C PRO A 40 -0.30 -17.20 -0.18
N LEU A 41 -0.17 -15.93 0.21
CA LEU A 41 0.13 -15.54 1.57
C LEU A 41 -1.19 -15.27 2.31
N ILE A 42 -1.65 -16.28 3.06
CA ILE A 42 -2.98 -16.32 3.69
C ILE A 42 -4.10 -16.40 2.64
N LEU A 43 -4.53 -15.26 2.08
CA LEU A 43 -5.57 -15.15 1.04
C LEU A 43 -5.12 -14.28 -0.15
N PHE A 44 -3.98 -13.61 -0.02
CA PHE A 44 -3.45 -12.63 -0.97
C PHE A 44 -2.40 -13.32 -1.84
N GLU A 45 -2.56 -13.26 -3.16
CA GLU A 45 -1.59 -13.88 -4.05
C GLU A 45 -0.40 -12.94 -4.25
N VAL A 46 0.79 -13.53 -4.14
CA VAL A 46 2.03 -12.79 -4.30
C VAL A 46 2.98 -13.55 -5.19
N ASN A 47 3.75 -12.79 -5.95
CA ASN A 47 4.94 -13.25 -6.65
C ASN A 47 6.14 -12.40 -6.19
N PRO A 48 7.39 -12.74 -6.58
CA PRO A 48 8.56 -11.99 -6.16
C PRO A 48 8.50 -10.49 -6.51
N LEU A 49 7.98 -10.13 -7.69
CA LEU A 49 7.80 -8.73 -8.09
C LEU A 49 6.81 -7.99 -7.17
N HIS A 50 5.67 -8.59 -6.86
CA HIS A 50 4.65 -8.04 -5.97
C HIS A 50 5.21 -7.85 -4.55
N ASN A 51 6.04 -8.78 -4.06
CA ASN A 51 6.74 -8.64 -2.79
C ASN A 51 7.68 -7.42 -2.77
N ILE A 52 8.42 -7.18 -3.86
CA ILE A 52 9.25 -5.97 -3.98
C ILE A 52 8.38 -4.71 -3.96
N VAL A 53 7.26 -4.70 -4.68
CA VAL A 53 6.33 -3.56 -4.68
C VAL A 53 5.81 -3.31 -3.25
N HIS A 54 5.44 -4.35 -2.50
CA HIS A 54 5.07 -4.22 -1.09
C HIS A 54 6.19 -3.62 -0.23
N LEU A 55 7.44 -4.07 -0.40
CA LEU A 55 8.57 -3.49 0.32
C LEU A 55 8.78 -2.01 0.00
N LEU A 56 8.70 -1.63 -1.28
CA LEU A 56 8.86 -0.25 -1.72
C LEU A 56 7.76 0.65 -1.16
N ILE A 57 6.50 0.24 -1.25
CA ILE A 57 5.38 0.99 -0.69
C ILE A 57 5.50 1.08 0.84
N GLY A 58 5.83 -0.04 1.49
CA GLY A 58 6.05 -0.10 2.93
C GLY A 58 7.14 0.86 3.39
N ALA A 59 8.28 0.89 2.70
CA ALA A 59 9.37 1.80 2.98
C ALA A 59 8.95 3.28 2.81
N VAL A 60 8.30 3.62 1.70
CA VAL A 60 7.82 4.99 1.44
C VAL A 60 6.90 5.48 2.56
N LEU A 61 5.90 4.70 2.95
CA LEU A 61 4.98 5.06 4.02
C LEU A 61 5.68 5.18 5.38
N PHE A 62 6.48 4.16 5.73
CA PHE A 62 7.10 4.06 7.05
C PHE A 62 8.15 5.13 7.33
N PHE A 63 8.97 5.47 6.32
CA PHE A 63 10.01 6.49 6.45
C PHE A 63 9.42 7.90 6.30
N ALA A 64 8.43 8.11 5.42
CA ALA A 64 7.75 9.41 5.33
C ALA A 64 7.03 9.77 6.64
N ALA A 65 6.39 8.79 7.29
CA ALA A 65 5.76 8.96 8.60
C ALA A 65 6.74 9.36 9.71
N ARG A 66 8.02 8.97 9.60
CA ARG A 66 9.08 9.36 10.53
C ARG A 66 9.68 10.72 10.24
N SER A 67 9.73 11.10 8.96
CA SER A 67 10.33 12.36 8.50
C SER A 67 9.53 13.58 8.95
N SER A 68 8.29 13.75 8.50
CA SER A 68 7.45 14.89 8.87
C SER A 68 5.97 14.62 8.62
N VAL A 69 5.08 15.41 9.23
CA VAL A 69 3.63 15.33 8.95
C VAL A 69 3.34 15.58 7.47
N ALA A 70 4.00 16.58 6.87
CA ALA A 70 3.83 16.92 5.46
C ALA A 70 4.28 15.78 4.53
N ALA A 71 5.46 15.18 4.79
CA ALA A 71 5.94 14.03 4.04
C ALA A 71 5.00 12.82 4.20
N SER A 72 4.56 12.53 5.42
CA SER A 72 3.60 11.45 5.70
C SER A 72 2.29 11.64 4.94
N ARG A 73 1.76 12.87 4.92
CA ARG A 73 0.54 13.22 4.20
C ARG A 73 0.69 13.03 2.68
N ALA A 74 1.81 13.48 2.13
CA ALA A 74 2.13 13.32 0.72
C ALA A 74 2.25 11.83 0.35
N ALA A 75 2.94 11.04 1.17
CA ALA A 75 3.09 9.60 0.99
C ALA A 75 1.75 8.86 1.05
N ASN A 76 0.92 9.10 2.08
CA ASN A 76 -0.41 8.50 2.18
C ASN A 76 -1.27 8.85 0.96
N THR A 77 -1.25 10.11 0.52
CA THR A 77 -2.03 10.54 -0.65
C THR A 77 -1.53 9.87 -1.93
N GLY A 78 -0.21 9.86 -2.16
CA GLY A 78 0.39 9.27 -3.35
C GLY A 78 0.18 7.76 -3.43
N VAL A 79 0.47 7.03 -2.35
CA VAL A 79 0.26 5.58 -2.28
C VAL A 79 -1.23 5.24 -2.38
N GLY A 80 -2.11 6.01 -1.72
CA GLY A 80 -3.55 5.81 -1.85
C GLY A 80 -4.05 5.98 -3.28
N ALA A 81 -3.51 6.94 -4.04
CA ALA A 81 -3.81 7.10 -5.46
C ALA A 81 -3.28 5.94 -6.31
N VAL A 82 -2.07 5.44 -6.02
CA VAL A 82 -1.52 4.24 -6.67
C VAL A 82 -2.39 3.03 -6.41
N TYR A 83 -2.83 2.78 -5.18
CA TYR A 83 -3.71 1.66 -4.88
C TYR A 83 -5.10 1.80 -5.48
N LEU A 84 -5.63 3.01 -5.64
CA LEU A 84 -6.86 3.22 -6.39
C LEU A 84 -6.66 2.81 -7.85
N LEU A 85 -5.56 3.23 -8.48
CA LEU A 85 -5.24 2.87 -9.86
C LEU A 85 -5.04 1.35 -10.01
N VAL A 86 -4.23 0.74 -9.14
CA VAL A 86 -4.00 -0.72 -9.14
C VAL A 86 -5.31 -1.48 -8.92
N GLY A 87 -6.16 -1.03 -8.00
CA GLY A 87 -7.48 -1.61 -7.76
C GLY A 87 -8.39 -1.58 -8.99
N VAL A 88 -8.42 -0.44 -9.69
CA VAL A 88 -9.20 -0.30 -10.95
C VAL A 88 -8.63 -1.18 -12.05
N LEU A 89 -7.31 -1.19 -12.23
CA LEU A 89 -6.66 -2.05 -13.24
C LEU A 89 -6.84 -3.53 -12.92
N GLY A 90 -6.78 -3.92 -11.65
CA GLY A 90 -6.94 -5.30 -11.19
C GLY A 90 -8.28 -5.93 -11.59
N LEU A 91 -9.35 -5.13 -11.73
CA LEU A 91 -10.64 -5.60 -12.25
C LEU A 91 -10.55 -6.19 -13.67
N PHE A 92 -9.55 -5.78 -14.45
CA PHE A 92 -9.32 -6.22 -15.82
C PHE A 92 -8.08 -7.12 -15.95
N LEU A 93 -7.16 -7.06 -14.99
CA LEU A 93 -5.90 -7.81 -15.03
C LEU A 93 -6.05 -9.23 -14.50
N VAL A 94 -6.91 -9.50 -13.52
CA VAL A 94 -7.07 -10.85 -12.92
C VAL A 94 -7.41 -11.87 -14.01
N GLY A 95 -6.63 -12.96 -14.08
CA GLY A 95 -6.75 -14.01 -15.11
C GLY A 95 -6.21 -13.64 -16.50
N SER A 96 -5.59 -12.46 -16.66
CA SER A 96 -4.97 -12.03 -17.92
C SER A 96 -3.45 -12.23 -17.92
N GLY A 97 -2.87 -12.35 -19.12
CA GLY A 97 -1.41 -12.41 -19.29
C GLY A 97 -0.67 -11.12 -18.89
N ALA A 98 -1.40 -10.03 -18.61
CA ALA A 98 -0.83 -8.76 -18.14
C ALA A 98 -0.76 -8.68 -16.60
N ASN A 99 -1.24 -9.70 -15.87
CA ASN A 99 -1.26 -9.76 -14.41
C ASN A 99 0.12 -9.97 -13.78
N ILE A 100 1.13 -9.17 -14.14
CA ILE A 100 2.52 -9.39 -13.73
C ILE A 100 2.78 -9.30 -12.21
N LEU A 101 1.79 -8.83 -11.44
CA LEU A 101 1.81 -8.79 -9.98
C LEU A 101 1.10 -9.99 -9.33
N ALA A 102 0.58 -10.93 -10.12
CA ALA A 102 -0.23 -12.05 -9.63
C ALA A 102 -1.38 -11.60 -8.72
N LEU A 103 -2.09 -10.54 -9.11
CA LEU A 103 -3.24 -10.05 -8.34
C LEU A 103 -4.37 -11.08 -8.37
N ASN A 104 -4.99 -11.33 -7.22
CA ASN A 104 -6.25 -12.03 -7.11
C ASN A 104 -7.40 -11.10 -6.66
N GLY A 105 -8.61 -11.66 -6.50
CA GLY A 105 -9.77 -10.89 -6.07
C GLY A 105 -9.62 -10.28 -4.67
N ALA A 106 -8.98 -10.99 -3.74
CA ALA A 106 -8.74 -10.51 -2.38
C ALA A 106 -7.74 -9.33 -2.38
N ASP A 107 -6.68 -9.41 -3.17
CA ASP A 107 -5.73 -8.31 -3.37
C ASP A 107 -6.46 -7.06 -3.87
N ASN A 108 -7.35 -7.23 -4.84
CA ASN A 108 -8.04 -6.09 -5.44
C ASN A 108 -8.96 -5.38 -4.44
N VAL A 109 -9.66 -6.13 -3.59
CA VAL A 109 -10.46 -5.58 -2.48
C VAL A 109 -9.56 -4.85 -1.48
N LEU A 110 -8.41 -5.44 -1.12
CA LEU A 110 -7.47 -4.81 -0.21
C LEU A 110 -6.90 -3.51 -0.77
N HIS A 111 -6.58 -3.46 -2.07
CA HIS A 111 -6.13 -2.23 -2.74
C HIS A 111 -7.17 -1.12 -2.67
N PHE A 112 -8.43 -1.41 -2.95
CA PHE A 112 -9.50 -0.41 -2.78
C PHE A 112 -9.66 0.04 -1.33
N ALA A 113 -9.65 -0.88 -0.37
CA ALA A 113 -9.75 -0.54 1.05
C ALA A 113 -8.58 0.35 1.50
N SER A 114 -7.35 -0.01 1.13
CA SER A 114 -6.15 0.79 1.38
C SER A 114 -6.22 2.16 0.70
N ALA A 115 -6.71 2.23 -0.54
CA ALA A 115 -6.88 3.50 -1.26
C ALA A 115 -7.83 4.44 -0.52
N VAL A 116 -9.00 3.95 -0.09
CA VAL A 116 -9.97 4.75 0.67
C VAL A 116 -9.37 5.25 1.98
N LEU A 117 -8.70 4.39 2.75
CA LEU A 117 -8.11 4.78 4.03
C LEU A 117 -6.98 5.80 3.86
N LEU A 118 -6.03 5.53 2.96
CA LEU A 118 -4.86 6.38 2.76
C LEU A 118 -5.23 7.73 2.14
N LEU A 119 -6.12 7.76 1.14
CA LEU A 119 -6.62 9.01 0.56
C LEU A 119 -7.49 9.76 1.57
N GLY A 120 -8.37 9.08 2.30
CA GLY A 120 -9.21 9.68 3.33
C GLY A 120 -8.39 10.43 4.38
N VAL A 121 -7.34 9.79 4.90
CA VAL A 121 -6.44 10.39 5.90
C VAL A 121 -5.52 11.47 5.28
N GLY A 122 -4.91 11.17 4.14
CA GLY A 122 -4.00 12.09 3.42
C GLY A 122 -4.69 13.38 2.99
N LEU A 123 -5.95 13.30 2.60
CA LEU A 123 -6.73 14.45 2.18
C LEU A 123 -7.46 15.11 3.35
N GLY A 124 -7.97 14.36 4.34
CA GLY A 124 -8.89 14.89 5.34
C GLY A 124 -8.30 15.30 6.70
N ALA A 125 -7.32 14.58 7.24
CA ALA A 125 -7.09 14.59 8.70
C ALA A 125 -6.31 15.81 9.24
N ASP A 126 -5.34 16.33 8.49
CA ASP A 126 -4.42 17.38 8.99
C ASP A 126 -4.70 18.79 8.42
N ARG A 127 -5.69 18.96 7.52
CA ARG A 127 -6.08 20.30 7.03
C ARG A 127 -6.76 21.15 8.11
N THR A 128 -7.56 20.51 8.96
CA THR A 128 -8.39 21.18 9.98
C THR A 128 -7.55 21.76 11.12
N ALA A 129 -6.44 21.13 11.49
CA ALA A 129 -5.54 21.62 12.53
C ALA A 129 -4.86 22.94 12.13
N SER A 130 -4.52 23.12 10.85
CA SER A 130 -3.88 24.34 10.37
C SER A 130 -4.85 25.52 10.26
N ALA A 131 -6.11 25.27 9.88
CA ALA A 131 -7.13 26.32 9.76
C ALA A 131 -7.61 26.87 11.12
N ARG A 132 -7.55 26.07 12.19
CA ARG A 132 -7.91 26.48 13.55
C ARG A 132 -6.82 27.27 14.27
N ALA A 133 -5.57 27.17 13.84
CA ALA A 133 -4.44 27.90 14.43
C ALA A 133 -4.31 29.34 13.88
N THR A 134 -5.02 29.65 12.80
CA THR A 134 -5.02 30.97 12.13
C THR A 134 -6.29 31.80 12.42
N ALA A 135 -7.15 31.34 13.32
CA ALA A 135 -8.37 32.03 13.79
C ALA A 135 -8.22 32.40 15.26
#